data_AF-A0A7C1Z203-F1
#
_entry.id   AF-A0A7C1Z203-F1
#
_cell.length_a   1.000
_cell.length_b   1.000
_cell.length_c   1.000
_cell.angle_alpha   90.00
_cell.angle_beta   90.00
_cell.angle_gamma   90.00
#
_symmetry.space_group_name_H-M   'P 1'
#
loop_
_entity.id
_entity.type
_entity.pdbx_description
1 polymer ?
#
loop_
_entity_poly.entity_id
_entity_poly.type
_entity_poly.pdbx_seq_one_letter_code
_entity_poly.pdbx_strand_id
1 'polypeptide(L)'
;MGNDFKLDPWGSSAIVGEDYIRLIKEFGIEEIDEKIMQKIQENRFMRRKIMFGHHDLQYVFKAIENNQLWAVMSGISSYSY
;
A
#
# COMPACT_ATOMS: atom_id res chain seq x y z
N MET A 1 -7.04 15.52 -25.99
CA MET A 1 -6.15 16.30 -25.11
C MET A 1 -6.04 15.50 -23.82
N GLY A 2 -4.89 14.87 -23.59
CA GLY A 2 -4.69 13.97 -22.46
C GLY A 2 -4.73 14.78 -21.17
N ASN A 3 -5.53 14.33 -20.21
CA ASN A 3 -5.53 14.92 -18.88
C ASN A 3 -4.16 14.58 -18.26
N ASP A 4 -3.33 15.58 -17.99
CA ASP A 4 -2.05 15.42 -17.30
C ASP A 4 -2.32 15.07 -15.82
N PHE A 5 -2.73 13.83 -15.58
CA PHE A 5 -2.93 13.30 -14.24
C PHE A 5 -1.56 13.06 -13.60
N LYS A 6 -1.15 14.01 -12.76
CA LYS A 6 0.08 13.93 -11.96
C LYS A 6 -0.26 13.45 -10.56
N LEU A 7 0.11 12.21 -10.23
CA LEU A 7 0.12 11.71 -8.87
C LEU A 7 1.49 12.04 -8.27
N ASP A 8 1.53 12.99 -7.34
CA ASP A 8 2.74 13.30 -6.58
C ASP A 8 2.40 13.52 -5.10
N PRO A 9 3.38 13.37 -4.19
CA PRO A 9 3.16 13.49 -2.75
C PRO A 9 2.62 14.86 -2.26
N TRP A 10 2.58 15.87 -3.14
CA TRP A 10 2.14 17.23 -2.83
C TRP A 10 0.82 17.61 -3.51
N GLY A 11 0.29 16.78 -4.42
CA GLY A 11 -0.93 17.02 -5.18
C GLY A 11 -2.20 16.44 -4.53
N SER A 12 -3.37 17.03 -4.83
CA SER A 12 -4.67 16.63 -4.28
C SER A 12 -5.64 16.04 -5.33
N SER A 13 -5.13 15.43 -6.38
CA SER A 13 -5.94 14.87 -7.46
C SER A 13 -6.75 13.68 -6.93
N ALA A 14 -8.08 13.74 -7.05
CA ALA A 14 -8.94 12.61 -6.71
C ALA A 14 -8.73 11.49 -7.74
N ILE A 15 -8.30 10.31 -7.27
CA ILE A 15 -8.20 9.10 -8.10
C ILE A 15 -9.61 8.50 -8.23
N VAL A 16 -10.06 8.22 -9.45
CA VAL A 16 -11.40 7.64 -9.70
C VAL A 16 -11.31 6.50 -10.72
N GLY A 17 -12.00 5.38 -10.46
CA GLY A 17 -12.23 4.32 -11.45
C GLY A 17 -10.96 3.68 -12.02
N GLU A 18 -10.81 3.72 -13.35
CA GLU A 18 -9.76 3.04 -14.13
C GLU A 18 -8.34 3.55 -13.82
N ASP A 19 -8.21 4.81 -13.39
CA ASP A 19 -6.93 5.41 -13.03
C ASP A 19 -6.28 4.66 -11.86
N TYR A 20 -7.08 4.11 -10.95
CA TYR A 20 -6.59 3.36 -9.80
C TYR A 20 -5.92 2.02 -10.19
N ILE A 21 -6.53 1.28 -11.10
CA ILE A 21 -6.00 -0.01 -11.59
C ILE A 21 -4.68 0.22 -12.34
N ARG A 22 -4.61 1.29 -13.14
CA ARG A 22 -3.38 1.69 -13.83
C ARG A 22 -2.27 2.02 -12.83
N LEU A 23 -2.58 2.80 -11.79
CA LEU A 23 -1.60 3.20 -10.76
C LEU A 23 -1.08 2.00 -9.97
N ILE A 24 -1.95 1.06 -9.58
CA ILE A 24 -1.52 -0.18 -8.91
C ILE A 24 -0.44 -0.87 -9.76
N LYS A 25 -0.68 -0.98 -11.07
CA LYS A 25 0.27 -1.60 -12.00
C LYS A 25 1.56 -0.79 -12.17
N GLU A 26 1.45 0.53 -12.33
CA GLU A 26 2.62 1.42 -12.51
C GLU A 26 3.53 1.43 -11.28
N PHE A 27 2.96 1.41 -10.08
CA PHE A 27 3.69 1.43 -8.82
C PHE A 27 4.11 0.03 -8.33
N GLY A 28 3.82 -1.03 -9.10
CA GLY A 28 4.16 -2.41 -8.72
C GLY A 28 3.49 -2.85 -7.42
N ILE A 29 2.29 -2.32 -7.14
CA ILE A 29 1.52 -2.69 -5.96
C ILE A 29 0.87 -4.04 -6.24
N GLU A 30 1.13 -5.00 -5.36
CA GLU A 30 0.46 -6.30 -5.36
C GLU A 30 -0.78 -6.22 -4.46
N GLU A 31 -1.86 -6.91 -4.85
CA GLU A 31 -3.05 -7.00 -4.02
C GLU A 31 -2.80 -7.88 -2.79
N ILE A 32 -3.44 -7.53 -1.67
CA ILE A 32 -3.47 -8.42 -0.50
C ILE A 32 -4.41 -9.59 -0.81
N ASP A 33 -3.82 -10.73 -1.19
CA ASP A 33 -4.55 -11.96 -1.46
C ASP A 33 -5.13 -12.60 -0.18
N GLU A 34 -5.95 -13.64 -0.33
CA GLU A 34 -6.58 -14.34 0.79
C GLU A 34 -5.55 -14.98 1.74
N LYS A 35 -4.42 -15.45 1.20
CA LYS A 35 -3.37 -16.11 1.98
C LYS A 35 -2.67 -15.12 2.91
N ILE A 36 -2.38 -13.92 2.41
CA ILE A 36 -1.81 -12.82 3.19
C ILE A 36 -2.87 -12.31 4.17
N MET A 37 -4.12 -12.15 3.72
CA MET A 37 -5.23 -11.69 4.58
C MET A 37 -5.41 -12.60 5.80
N GLN A 38 -5.36 -13.92 5.63
CA GLN A 38 -5.46 -14.88 6.74
C GLN A 38 -4.37 -14.66 7.82
N LYS A 39 -3.17 -14.22 7.42
CA LYS A 39 -2.07 -13.95 8.37
C LYS A 39 -2.27 -12.66 9.19
N ILE A 40 -3.05 -11.70 8.69
CA ILE A 40 -3.13 -10.33 9.24
C ILE A 40 -4.56 -9.85 9.54
N GLN A 41 -5.54 -10.76 9.46
CA GLN A 41 -6.97 -10.50 9.66
C GLN A 41 -7.33 -9.99 11.06
N GLU A 42 -6.46 -10.15 12.06
CA GLU A 42 -6.69 -9.62 13.40
C GLU A 42 -6.74 -8.08 13.41
N ASN A 43 -6.10 -7.43 12.44
CA ASN A 43 -6.12 -5.98 12.31
C ASN A 43 -7.40 -5.47 11.61
N ARG A 44 -8.10 -4.52 12.26
CA ARG A 44 -9.37 -3.96 11.77
C ARG A 44 -9.27 -3.29 10.39
N PHE A 45 -8.12 -2.70 10.05
CA PHE A 45 -7.91 -2.01 8.77
C PHE A 45 -7.79 -3.01 7.62
N MET A 46 -7.20 -4.18 7.90
CA MET A 46 -7.08 -5.27 6.93
C MET A 46 -8.45 -5.88 6.64
N ARG A 47 -9.24 -6.19 7.69
CA ARG A 47 -10.61 -6.74 7.50
C ARG A 47 -11.54 -5.82 6.72
N ARG A 48 -11.37 -4.50 6.89
CA ARG A 48 -12.17 -3.48 6.16
C ARG A 48 -11.64 -3.19 4.76
N LYS A 49 -10.56 -3.86 4.32
CA LYS A 49 -9.88 -3.63 3.04
C LYS A 49 -9.46 -2.17 2.84
N ILE A 50 -9.13 -1.48 3.93
CA ILE A 50 -8.61 -0.10 3.88
C ILE A 50 -7.16 -0.12 3.39
N MET A 51 -6.38 -1.09 3.86
CA MET A 51 -5.11 -1.48 3.23
C MET A 51 -5.42 -2.59 2.24
N PHE A 52 -5.26 -2.35 0.95
CA PHE A 52 -5.67 -3.25 -0.13
C PHE A 52 -4.49 -3.79 -0.94
N GLY A 53 -3.31 -3.18 -0.83
CA GLY A 53 -2.13 -3.60 -1.56
C GLY A 53 -0.84 -3.40 -0.78
N HIS A 54 0.22 -4.03 -1.25
CA HIS A 54 1.55 -4.00 -0.66
C HIS A 54 2.65 -4.06 -1.73
N HIS A 55 3.89 -3.77 -1.32
CA HIS A 55 5.08 -4.10 -2.09
C HIS A 55 5.91 -5.06 -1.26
N ASP A 56 6.21 -6.24 -1.79
CA ASP A 56 7.22 -7.14 -1.23
C ASP A 56 6.98 -7.65 0.21
N LEU A 57 5.73 -7.67 0.67
CA LEU A 57 5.35 -8.07 2.03
C LEU A 57 5.73 -9.53 2.35
N GLN A 58 5.85 -10.38 1.33
CA GLN A 58 6.31 -11.76 1.46
C GLN A 58 7.69 -11.87 2.11
N TYR A 59 8.60 -10.91 1.87
CA TYR A 59 9.93 -10.92 2.49
C TYR A 59 9.86 -10.62 3.98
N VAL A 60 8.93 -9.75 4.40
CA VAL A 60 8.69 -9.47 5.83
C VAL A 60 8.15 -10.71 6.52
N PHE A 61 7.16 -11.40 5.94
CA PHE A 61 6.66 -12.66 6.50
C PHE A 61 7.74 -13.74 6.57
N LYS A 62 8.57 -13.87 5.53
CA LYS A 62 9.69 -14.81 5.52
C LYS A 62 10.71 -14.49 6.62
N ALA A 63 11.00 -13.22 6.86
CA ALA A 63 11.90 -12.81 7.95
C ALA A 63 11.31 -13.17 9.32
N ILE A 64 10.01 -12.93 9.53
CA ILE A 64 9.29 -13.31 10.76
C ILE A 64 9.35 -14.83 10.97
N GLU A 65 9.02 -15.62 9.94
CA GLU A 65 9.01 -17.09 9.99
C GLU A 65 10.41 -17.68 10.30
N ASN A 66 11.47 -17.02 9.80
CA ASN A 66 12.85 -17.45 10.02
C ASN A 66 13.53 -16.82 11.25
N ASN A 67 12.80 -16.10 12.10
CA ASN A 67 13.36 -15.32 13.22
C ASN A 67 14.50 -14.38 12.82
N GLN A 68 14.40 -13.77 11.64
CA GLN A 68 15.35 -12.78 11.13
C GLN A 68 14.92 -11.37 11.52
N LEU A 69 15.88 -10.44 11.56
CA LEU A 69 15.61 -9.04 11.86
C LEU A 69 14.81 -8.36 10.74
N TRP A 70 13.84 -7.54 11.12
CA TRP A 70 13.03 -6.69 10.25
C TRP A 70 12.66 -5.41 11.00
N ALA A 71 12.22 -4.38 10.28
CA ALA A 71 11.87 -3.08 10.87
C ALA A 71 10.63 -2.48 10.21
N VAL A 72 9.92 -1.62 10.96
CA VAL A 72 8.80 -0.81 10.47
C VAL A 72 9.21 0.65 10.52
N MET A 73 8.90 1.40 9.46
CA MET A 73 9.14 2.84 9.38
C MET A 73 7.91 3.53 8.79
N SER A 74 7.50 4.63 9.40
CA SER A 74 6.46 5.53 8.91
C SER A 74 6.88 6.97 9.21
N GLY A 75 6.35 7.93 8.47
CA GLY A 75 6.71 9.35 8.61
C GLY A 75 5.50 10.26 8.38
N ILE A 76 5.52 11.42 9.05
CA ILE A 76 4.57 12.50 8.83
C ILE A 76 5.34 13.80 8.67
N SER A 77 5.00 14.58 7.64
CA SER A 77 5.57 15.92 7.48
C SER A 77 4.62 16.94 8.12
N SER A 78 5.13 17.72 9.07
CA SER A 78 4.38 18.84 9.65
C SER A 78 4.41 20.03 8.70
N TYR A 79 3.25 20.58 8.36
CA TYR A 79 3.12 21.91 7.77
C TYR A 79 2.44 22.83 8.80
N SER A 80 3.13 23.92 9.14
CA SER A 80 2.58 25.05 9.90
C SER A 80 2.51 26.24 8.96
N TYR A 81 1.46 27.05 9.08
CA TYR A 81 1.42 28.39 8.49
C TYR A 81 2.37 29.33 9.22
#